data_AF-A0A914L2F5-F1
#
_entry.id   AF-A0A914L2F5-F1
#
_cell.length_a   1.000
_cell.length_b   1.000
_cell.length_c   1.000
_cell.angle_alpha   90.00
_cell.angle_beta   90.00
_cell.angle_gamma   90.00
#
_symmetry.space_group_name_H-M   'P 1'
#
loop_
_entity.id
_entity.type
_entity.pdbx_description
1 polymer ?
#
loop_
_entity_poly.entity_id
_entity_poly.type
_entity_poly.pdbx_seq_one_letter_code
_entity_poly.pdbx_strand_id
1 'polypeptide(L)'
;MLFLPHEVQLDVLKCLKFEQLFSLKQTNLYFRNLINKYEGELARMEFFKLSLLDTLDVGYQLRNSYKIVNLEPVISYFVLDGQLMKKWKAALAESVPLFLHGYDYSGEDFVVQMEKTKNKKPYILNLPNIPKTIEEMIIIRFWLQQLSNCSFEEAELDNIFNPTIINLLFDNETSLHFHIQTIFIGNDNATRCS
;
A
#
# COMPACT_ATOMS: atom_id res chain seq x y z
N MET A 1 0.07 20.52 24.69
CA MET A 1 0.83 19.94 23.56
C MET A 1 1.17 21.00 22.51
N LEU A 2 0.22 21.79 22.00
CA LEU A 2 0.46 22.84 20.97
C LEU A 2 1.46 23.96 21.36
N PHE A 3 1.74 24.15 22.65
CA PHE A 3 2.66 25.17 23.16
C PHE A 3 4.06 24.62 23.50
N LEU A 4 4.30 23.33 23.23
CA LEU A 4 5.62 22.71 23.46
C LEU A 4 6.53 22.90 22.25
N PRO A 5 7.86 22.93 22.40
CA PRO A 5 8.78 22.85 21.27
C PRO A 5 8.55 21.59 20.43
N HIS A 6 8.81 21.65 19.12
CA HIS A 6 8.57 20.52 18.22
C HIS A 6 9.28 19.22 18.64
N GLU A 7 10.49 19.32 19.21
CA GLU A 7 11.24 18.17 19.72
C GLU A 7 10.50 17.46 20.87
N VAL A 8 10.00 18.23 21.83
CA VAL A 8 9.22 17.69 22.95
C VAL A 8 7.88 17.12 22.49
N GLN A 9 7.24 17.77 21.51
CA GLN A 9 6.02 17.22 20.91
C GLN A 9 6.30 15.88 20.23
N LEU A 10 7.42 15.79 19.50
CA LEU A 10 7.83 14.56 18.81
C LEU A 10 8.11 13.42 19.80
N ASP A 11 8.80 13.70 20.90
CA ASP A 11 9.05 12.71 21.96
C ASP A 11 7.74 12.16 22.55
N VAL A 12 6.75 13.03 22.78
CA VAL A 12 5.42 12.58 23.24
C VAL A 12 4.71 11.75 22.16
N LEU A 13 4.81 12.15 20.89
CA LEU A 13 4.23 11.37 19.78
C LEU A 13 4.89 9.98 19.65
N LYS A 14 6.20 9.86 19.89
CA LYS A 14 6.91 8.56 19.91
C LYS A 14 6.39 7.61 21.00
N CYS A 15 5.78 8.14 22.07
CA CYS A 15 5.16 7.32 23.11
C CYS A 15 3.76 6.81 22.75
N LEU A 16 3.15 7.28 21.66
CA LEU A 16 1.81 6.88 21.26
C LEU A 16 1.84 5.62 20.39
N LYS A 17 0.84 4.76 20.56
CA LYS A 17 0.60 3.62 19.66
C LYS A 17 0.10 4.10 18.31
N PHE A 18 0.26 3.27 17.27
CA PHE A 18 -0.19 3.60 15.91
C PHE A 18 -1.65 4.07 15.87
N GLU A 19 -2.58 3.40 16.56
CA GLU A 19 -4.00 3.77 16.54
C GLU A 19 -4.24 5.17 17.12
N GLN A 20 -3.45 5.56 18.12
CA GLN A 20 -3.52 6.88 18.75
C GLN A 20 -2.91 7.95 17.84
N LEU A 21 -1.76 7.68 17.22
CA LEU A 21 -1.12 8.56 16.23
C LEU A 21 -2.02 8.77 15.01
N PHE A 22 -2.60 7.70 14.49
CA PHE A 22 -3.49 7.74 13.34
C PHE A 22 -4.75 8.56 13.66
N SER A 23 -5.35 8.38 14.84
CA SER A 23 -6.48 9.18 15.28
C SER A 23 -6.14 10.68 15.39
N LEU A 24 -4.97 11.03 15.95
CA LEU A 24 -4.50 12.42 16.00
C LEU A 24 -4.25 13.02 14.61
N LYS A 25 -3.65 12.23 13.70
CA LYS A 25 -3.40 12.61 12.30
C LYS A 25 -4.71 12.92 11.56
N GLN A 26 -5.78 12.17 11.84
CA GLN A 26 -7.09 12.39 11.20
C GLN A 26 -7.88 13.56 11.79
N THR A 27 -7.75 13.80 13.10
CA THR A 27 -8.62 14.76 13.81
C THR A 27 -8.05 16.17 13.90
N ASN A 28 -6.75 16.37 13.65
CA ASN A 28 -6.10 17.67 13.84
C ASN A 28 -5.10 18.00 12.74
N LEU A 29 -5.33 19.11 12.02
CA LEU A 29 -4.48 19.56 10.91
C LEU A 29 -3.03 19.83 11.31
N TYR A 30 -2.81 20.40 12.51
CA TYR A 30 -1.47 20.67 13.01
C TYR A 30 -0.72 19.36 13.27
N PHE A 31 -1.32 18.43 14.03
CA PHE A 31 -0.70 17.13 14.27
C PHE A 31 -0.56 16.30 13.00
N ARG A 32 -1.47 16.42 12.03
CA ARG A 32 -1.31 15.81 10.70
C ARG A 32 -0.04 16.28 10.03
N ASN A 33 0.18 17.59 9.96
CA ASN A 33 1.35 18.16 9.32
C ASN A 33 2.64 17.79 10.08
N LEU A 34 2.59 17.79 11.42
CA LEU A 34 3.71 17.41 12.27
C LEU A 34 4.06 15.91 12.12
N ILE A 35 3.06 15.03 12.19
CA ILE A 35 3.24 13.59 12.02
C ILE A 35 3.76 13.27 10.62
N ASN A 36 3.22 13.91 9.57
CA ASN A 36 3.71 13.76 8.19
C ASN A 36 5.18 14.18 8.08
N LYS A 37 5.58 15.26 8.76
CA LYS A 37 6.97 15.74 8.75
C LYS A 37 7.94 14.73 9.37
N TYR A 38 7.50 13.97 10.38
CA TYR A 38 8.32 13.03 11.15
C TYR A 38 7.88 11.56 10.96
N GLU A 39 7.26 11.23 9.83
CA GLU A 39 6.68 9.90 9.57
C GLU A 39 7.72 8.76 9.61
N GLY A 40 9.00 9.07 9.36
CA GLY A 40 10.12 8.13 9.51
C GLY A 40 10.51 7.80 10.96
N GLU A 41 10.06 8.60 11.94
CA GLU A 41 10.45 8.49 13.35
C GLU A 41 9.33 8.02 14.27
N LEU A 42 8.10 7.92 13.76
CA LEU A 42 6.89 7.62 14.52
C LEU A 42 6.41 6.19 14.30
N ALA A 43 5.64 5.66 15.26
CA ALA A 43 5.17 4.27 15.23
C ALA A 43 4.31 4.00 13.98
N ARG A 44 4.64 2.90 13.29
CA ARG A 44 3.95 2.39 12.10
C ARG A 44 3.00 1.26 12.48
N MET A 45 2.03 0.96 11.60
CA MET A 45 1.25 -0.25 11.77
C MET A 45 2.15 -1.44 11.43
N GLU A 46 2.31 -2.34 12.39
CA GLU A 46 3.11 -3.55 12.21
C GLU A 46 2.26 -4.70 11.66
N PHE A 47 2.79 -5.36 10.66
CA PHE A 47 2.29 -6.61 10.11
C PHE A 47 3.42 -7.64 10.15
N PHE A 48 3.03 -8.90 10.32
CA PHE A 48 3.93 -10.02 10.19
C PHE A 48 4.34 -10.22 8.72
N LYS A 49 3.38 -10.24 7.78
CA LYS A 49 3.65 -10.58 6.38
C LYS A 49 2.93 -9.70 5.37
N LEU A 50 3.59 -9.37 4.27
CA LEU A 50 3.04 -8.83 3.03
C LEU A 50 3.18 -9.85 1.90
N SER A 51 2.12 -10.11 1.13
CA SER A 51 2.18 -10.99 -0.05
C SER A 51 1.42 -10.39 -1.24
N LEU A 52 1.94 -10.60 -2.44
CA LEU A 52 1.27 -10.23 -3.70
C LEU A 52 0.85 -11.50 -4.45
N LEU A 53 -0.43 -11.84 -4.35
CA LEU A 53 -0.98 -13.12 -4.81
C LEU A 53 -1.85 -12.95 -6.05
N ASP A 54 -1.83 -13.94 -6.95
CA ASP A 54 -2.85 -14.09 -8.00
C ASP A 54 -4.15 -14.60 -7.34
N THR A 55 -5.30 -14.07 -7.74
CA THR A 55 -6.61 -14.53 -7.25
C THR A 55 -6.90 -15.99 -7.53
N LEU A 56 -6.23 -16.63 -8.50
CA LEU A 56 -6.34 -18.08 -8.69
C LEU A 56 -5.85 -18.87 -7.48
N ASP A 57 -4.80 -18.41 -6.78
CA ASP A 57 -4.36 -18.99 -5.49
C ASP A 57 -5.38 -18.72 -4.37
N VAL A 58 -6.03 -17.55 -4.41
CA VAL A 58 -7.04 -17.16 -3.42
C VAL A 58 -8.35 -17.94 -3.63
N GLY A 59 -8.67 -18.30 -4.87
CA GLY A 59 -9.89 -18.99 -5.28
C GLY A 59 -10.06 -20.39 -4.68
N TYR A 60 -8.95 -21.07 -4.39
CA TYR A 60 -8.95 -22.39 -3.74
C TYR A 60 -9.08 -22.31 -2.21
N GLN A 61 -8.77 -21.17 -1.59
CA GLN A 61 -8.81 -21.02 -0.14
C GLN A 61 -9.83 -19.97 0.30
N LEU A 62 -11.12 -20.27 0.07
CA LEU A 62 -12.27 -19.84 0.88
C LEU A 62 -12.57 -18.32 0.96
N ARG A 63 -13.65 -17.90 0.29
CA ARG A 63 -14.38 -16.63 0.53
C ARG A 63 -14.80 -16.37 2.00
N ASN A 64 -14.57 -17.30 2.94
CA ASN A 64 -14.97 -17.22 4.35
C ASN A 64 -13.80 -17.03 5.34
N SER A 65 -12.54 -17.04 4.90
CA SER A 65 -11.34 -16.98 5.76
C SER A 65 -10.66 -15.61 5.82
N TYR A 66 -11.07 -14.61 5.03
CA TYR A 66 -10.38 -13.31 4.94
C TYR A 66 -11.18 -12.14 5.51
N LYS A 67 -10.47 -11.06 5.85
CA LYS A 67 -11.07 -9.73 6.05
C LYS A 67 -10.83 -8.90 4.80
N ILE A 68 -11.89 -8.68 4.02
CA ILE A 68 -11.83 -7.79 2.86
C ILE A 68 -11.72 -6.35 3.39
N VAL A 69 -10.73 -5.63 2.90
CA VAL A 69 -10.61 -4.21 3.13
C VAL A 69 -11.52 -3.50 2.13
N ASN A 70 -12.61 -2.90 2.62
CA ASN A 70 -13.50 -2.11 1.78
C ASN A 70 -12.71 -0.94 1.18
N LEU A 71 -12.77 -0.82 -0.14
CA LEU A 71 -12.01 0.18 -0.88
C LEU A 71 -12.60 1.58 -0.80
N GLU A 72 -13.76 1.78 -0.15
CA GLU A 72 -14.41 3.09 -0.02
C GLU A 72 -13.39 4.11 0.50
N PRO A 73 -12.83 4.96 -0.37
CA PRO A 73 -11.88 5.93 0.09
C PRO A 73 -12.69 7.01 0.75
N VAL A 74 -12.09 7.67 1.73
CA VAL A 74 -12.48 9.05 2.00
C VAL A 74 -11.92 9.90 0.85
N ILE A 75 -12.51 9.75 -0.36
CA ILE A 75 -12.08 10.32 -1.65
C ILE A 75 -11.97 11.85 -1.55
N SER A 76 -12.69 12.46 -0.62
CA SER A 76 -12.84 13.91 -0.48
C SER A 76 -11.55 14.69 -0.18
N TYR A 77 -10.42 14.04 0.09
CA TYR A 77 -9.19 14.72 0.48
C TYR A 77 -8.11 14.83 -0.60
N PHE A 78 -8.21 14.10 -1.72
CA PHE A 78 -7.18 14.15 -2.75
C PHE A 78 -7.54 15.14 -3.86
N VAL A 79 -6.95 16.33 -3.81
CA VAL A 79 -7.10 17.35 -4.87
C VAL A 79 -6.05 17.10 -5.94
N LEU A 80 -6.47 16.53 -7.07
CA LEU A 80 -5.65 16.44 -8.27
C LEU A 80 -5.47 17.82 -8.88
N ASP A 81 -4.22 18.25 -9.10
CA ASP A 81 -3.97 19.40 -9.95
C ASP A 81 -4.28 19.09 -11.43
N GLY A 82 -4.48 20.14 -12.22
CA GLY A 82 -4.88 19.99 -13.62
C GLY A 82 -3.82 19.34 -14.53
N GLN A 83 -2.54 19.38 -14.17
CA GLN A 83 -1.46 18.72 -14.92
C GLN A 83 -1.41 17.22 -14.61
N LEU A 84 -1.44 16.85 -13.33
CA LEU A 84 -1.45 15.46 -12.90
C LEU A 84 -2.69 14.71 -13.41
N MET A 85 -3.85 15.37 -13.38
CA MET A 85 -5.10 14.83 -13.96
C MET A 85 -4.97 14.53 -15.46
N LYS A 86 -4.27 15.38 -16.23
CA LYS A 86 -4.02 15.12 -17.66
C LYS A 86 -3.09 13.94 -17.87
N LYS A 87 -2.00 13.82 -17.09
CA LYS A 87 -1.08 12.68 -17.13
C LYS A 87 -1.81 11.37 -16.84
N TRP A 88 -2.64 11.35 -15.80
CA TRP A 88 -3.40 10.17 -15.41
C TRP A 88 -4.39 9.75 -16.50
N LYS A 89 -5.11 10.70 -17.12
CA LYS A 89 -6.00 10.40 -18.24
C LYS A 89 -5.28 9.80 -19.45
N ALA A 90 -4.05 10.25 -19.75
CA ALA A 90 -3.26 9.68 -20.83
C ALA A 90 -2.86 8.23 -20.52
N ALA A 91 -2.41 7.95 -19.30
CA ALA A 91 -2.02 6.60 -18.90
C ALA A 91 -3.19 5.61 -18.81
N LEU A 92 -4.40 6.07 -18.48
CA LEU A 92 -5.61 5.24 -18.58
C LEU A 92 -5.83 4.74 -20.02
N ALA A 93 -5.49 5.53 -21.04
CA ALA A 93 -5.60 5.10 -22.44
C ALA A 93 -4.53 4.04 -22.81
N GLU A 94 -3.39 4.05 -22.12
CA GLU A 94 -2.31 3.08 -22.29
C GLU A 94 -2.55 1.76 -21.51
N SER A 95 -3.57 1.72 -20.65
CA SER A 95 -3.92 0.55 -19.82
C SER A 95 -2.74 0.01 -19.01
N VAL A 96 -1.92 0.88 -18.44
CA VAL A 96 -0.73 0.48 -17.66
C VAL A 96 -1.16 -0.35 -16.43
N PRO A 97 -0.68 -1.59 -16.24
CA PRO A 97 -1.07 -2.43 -15.12
C PRO A 97 -0.36 -2.01 -13.82
N LEU A 98 -1.01 -2.26 -12.68
CA LEU A 98 -0.51 -2.03 -11.32
C LEU A 98 0.54 -3.06 -10.93
N PHE A 99 0.32 -4.32 -11.30
CA PHE A 99 1.19 -5.44 -10.99
C PHE A 99 1.88 -5.92 -12.26
N LEU A 100 3.17 -6.25 -12.15
CA LEU A 100 3.90 -6.98 -13.17
C LEU A 100 4.00 -8.43 -12.73
N HIS A 101 3.68 -9.32 -13.65
CA HIS A 101 3.71 -10.75 -13.43
C HIS A 101 5.09 -11.32 -13.80
N GLY A 102 5.59 -12.26 -13.00
CA GLY A 102 6.84 -12.97 -13.28
C GLY A 102 6.72 -14.12 -14.28
N TYR A 103 5.49 -14.54 -14.64
CA TYR A 103 5.24 -15.73 -15.46
C TYR A 103 4.25 -15.47 -16.62
N ASP A 104 3.95 -16.49 -17.42
CA ASP A 104 3.01 -16.42 -18.56
C ASP A 104 1.54 -16.63 -18.16
N TYR A 105 1.15 -16.42 -16.89
CA TYR A 105 -0.26 -16.56 -16.52
C TYR A 105 -1.10 -15.35 -16.96
N SER A 106 -2.27 -15.66 -17.51
CA SER A 106 -3.28 -14.71 -17.96
C SER A 106 -4.25 -14.29 -16.85
N GLY A 107 -3.88 -14.46 -15.58
CA GLY A 107 -4.69 -14.03 -14.44
C GLY A 107 -4.70 -12.50 -14.37
N GLU A 108 -5.88 -11.89 -14.54
CA GLU A 108 -6.01 -10.42 -14.51
C GLU A 108 -6.12 -9.84 -13.09
N ASP A 109 -6.47 -10.69 -12.12
CA ASP A 109 -6.87 -10.28 -10.79
C ASP A 109 -5.79 -10.62 -9.77
N PHE A 110 -5.22 -9.58 -9.16
CA PHE A 110 -4.20 -9.66 -8.12
C PHE A 110 -4.73 -9.12 -6.80
N VAL A 111 -4.22 -9.65 -5.69
CA VAL A 111 -4.52 -9.11 -4.37
C VAL A 111 -3.26 -8.84 -3.56
N VAL A 112 -3.35 -7.79 -2.75
CA VAL A 112 -2.37 -7.53 -1.69
C VAL A 112 -2.87 -8.17 -0.42
N GLN A 113 -2.14 -9.15 0.09
CA GLN A 113 -2.41 -9.82 1.35
C GLN A 113 -1.52 -9.26 2.46
N MET A 114 -2.10 -9.01 3.63
CA MET A 114 -1.37 -8.59 4.83
C MET A 114 -1.77 -9.44 6.04
N GLU A 115 -0.81 -9.94 6.80
CA GLU A 115 -1.05 -10.72 8.01
C GLU A 115 -0.52 -10.01 9.24
N LYS A 116 -1.34 -9.85 10.29
CA LYS A 116 -0.87 -9.22 11.55
C LYS A 116 -0.01 -10.15 12.41
N THR A 117 -0.29 -11.46 12.38
CA THR A 117 0.43 -12.47 13.16
C THR A 117 0.31 -13.81 12.44
N LYS A 118 1.30 -14.69 12.60
CA LYS A 118 1.23 -16.09 12.15
C LYS A 118 -0.12 -16.72 12.57
N ASN A 119 -0.79 -17.40 11.64
CA ASN A 119 -2.05 -18.14 11.84
C ASN A 119 -3.32 -17.30 12.09
N LYS A 120 -3.33 -15.98 11.82
CA LYS A 120 -4.57 -15.19 11.82
C LYS A 120 -5.09 -15.00 10.40
N LYS A 121 -6.41 -14.77 10.30
CA LYS A 121 -7.09 -14.40 9.06
C LYS A 121 -6.39 -13.18 8.41
N PRO A 122 -5.91 -13.29 7.17
CA PRO A 122 -5.27 -12.16 6.50
C PRO A 122 -6.27 -11.05 6.17
N TYR A 123 -5.74 -9.84 6.02
CA TYR A 123 -6.41 -8.74 5.35
C TYR A 123 -6.13 -8.84 3.86
N ILE A 124 -7.18 -8.77 3.06
CA ILE A 124 -7.08 -8.80 1.61
C ILE A 124 -7.50 -7.44 1.09
N LEU A 125 -6.57 -6.81 0.38
CA LEU A 125 -6.79 -5.57 -0.35
C LEU A 125 -6.82 -5.92 -1.83
N ASN A 126 -8.02 -5.81 -2.41
CA ASN A 126 -8.24 -6.05 -3.83
C ASN A 126 -8.08 -4.73 -4.58
N LEU A 127 -6.96 -4.52 -5.27
CA LEU A 127 -6.74 -3.32 -6.07
C LEU A 127 -6.97 -3.64 -7.55
N PRO A 128 -7.63 -2.75 -8.31
CA PRO A 128 -7.77 -2.95 -9.75
C PRO A 128 -6.37 -2.99 -10.38
N ASN A 129 -6.06 -4.08 -11.08
CA ASN A 129 -4.76 -4.22 -11.74
C ASN A 129 -4.65 -3.25 -12.92
N ILE A 130 -5.66 -3.19 -13.78
CA ILE A 130 -5.72 -2.23 -14.88
C ILE A 130 -6.76 -1.16 -14.51
N PRO A 131 -6.35 0.01 -13.99
CA PRO A 131 -7.29 1.08 -13.69
C PRO A 131 -7.95 1.59 -14.98
N LYS A 132 -9.26 1.77 -14.92
CA LYS A 132 -10.14 2.24 -15.99
C LYS A 132 -10.66 3.64 -15.72
N THR A 133 -10.60 4.10 -14.48
CA THR A 133 -11.10 5.41 -14.07
C THR A 133 -10.11 6.16 -13.20
N ILE A 134 -10.25 7.49 -13.15
CA ILE A 134 -9.46 8.34 -12.22
C ILE A 134 -9.75 7.97 -10.77
N GLU A 135 -10.98 7.60 -10.46
CA GLU A 135 -11.37 7.16 -9.12
C GLU A 135 -10.58 5.93 -8.68
N GLU A 136 -10.45 4.93 -9.55
CA GLU A 136 -9.61 3.75 -9.31
C GLU A 136 -8.13 4.12 -9.11
N MET A 137 -7.60 5.09 -9.87
CA MET A 137 -6.24 5.58 -9.64
C MET A 137 -6.07 6.27 -8.27
N ILE A 138 -7.07 7.02 -7.82
CA ILE A 138 -7.08 7.62 -6.47
C ILE A 138 -7.10 6.52 -5.41
N ILE A 139 -7.95 5.49 -5.58
CA ILE A 139 -8.02 4.32 -4.70
C ILE A 139 -6.65 3.64 -4.60
N ILE A 140 -6.03 3.34 -5.74
CA ILE A 140 -4.71 2.69 -5.79
C ILE A 140 -3.67 3.56 -5.07
N ARG A 141 -3.55 4.85 -5.44
CA ARG A 141 -2.58 5.78 -4.81
C ARG A 141 -2.77 5.81 -3.29
N PHE A 142 -4.02 5.97 -2.84
CA PHE A 142 -4.34 6.05 -1.42
C PHE A 142 -3.87 4.80 -0.66
N TRP A 143 -4.18 3.61 -1.18
CA TRP A 143 -3.83 2.37 -0.50
C TRP A 143 -2.35 2.06 -0.55
N LEU A 144 -1.67 2.34 -1.67
CA LEU A 144 -0.21 2.23 -1.73
C LEU A 144 0.46 3.13 -0.68
N GLN A 145 -0.05 4.35 -0.50
CA GLN A 145 0.42 5.25 0.55
C GLN A 145 0.12 4.71 1.96
N GLN A 146 -1.01 4.03 2.18
CA GLN A 146 -1.27 3.38 3.47
C GLN A 146 -0.30 2.22 3.72
N LEU A 147 -0.03 1.41 2.69
CA LEU A 147 0.91 0.29 2.77
C LEU A 147 2.34 0.77 3.04
N SER A 148 2.78 1.87 2.42
CA SER A 148 4.11 2.46 2.71
C SER A 148 4.23 2.97 4.15
N ASN A 149 3.10 3.26 4.81
CA ASN A 149 3.03 3.66 6.21
C ASN A 149 2.96 2.49 7.20
N CYS A 150 2.99 1.26 6.68
CA CYS A 150 3.11 0.04 7.48
C CYS A 150 4.56 -0.42 7.55
N SER A 151 4.81 -1.37 8.44
CA SER A 151 6.06 -2.13 8.51
C SER A 151 5.76 -3.62 8.54
N PHE A 152 6.63 -4.41 7.92
CA PHE A 152 6.45 -5.83 7.68
C PHE A 152 7.69 -6.60 8.12
N GLU A 153 7.52 -7.67 8.87
CA GLU A 153 8.63 -8.59 9.19
C GLU A 153 9.08 -9.34 7.93
N GLU A 154 8.11 -9.86 7.17
CA GLU A 154 8.35 -10.62 5.95
C GLU A 154 7.56 -10.04 4.76
N ALA A 155 8.15 -10.08 3.57
CA ALA A 155 7.42 -9.91 2.32
C ALA A 155 7.72 -11.07 1.37
N GLU A 156 6.68 -11.63 0.76
CA GLU A 156 6.77 -12.65 -0.28
C GLU A 156 6.23 -12.06 -1.59
N LEU A 157 7.13 -11.89 -2.55
CA LEU A 157 6.87 -11.17 -3.79
C LEU A 157 7.09 -12.10 -4.98
N ASP A 158 6.06 -12.85 -5.35
CA ASP A 158 6.00 -13.58 -6.63
C ASP A 158 5.68 -12.64 -7.80
N ASN A 159 5.04 -11.52 -7.46
CA ASN A 159 4.71 -10.42 -8.35
C ASN A 159 5.30 -9.13 -7.79
N ILE A 160 5.46 -8.11 -8.63
CA ILE A 160 5.98 -6.81 -8.20
C ILE A 160 5.04 -5.68 -8.62
N PHE A 161 5.06 -4.57 -7.88
CA PHE A 161 4.39 -3.35 -8.34
C PHE A 161 5.09 -2.80 -9.58
N ASN A 162 4.32 -2.42 -10.59
CA ASN A 162 4.83 -1.85 -11.82
C ASN A 162 5.42 -0.45 -11.54
N PRO A 163 6.74 -0.23 -11.65
CA PRO A 163 7.34 1.06 -11.34
C PRO A 163 6.79 2.20 -12.20
N THR A 164 6.33 1.92 -13.42
CA THR A 164 5.75 2.92 -14.33
C THR A 164 4.48 3.55 -13.74
N ILE A 165 3.55 2.72 -13.25
CA ILE A 165 2.33 3.25 -12.64
C ILE A 165 2.61 3.90 -11.29
N ILE A 166 3.59 3.40 -10.51
CA ILE A 166 3.99 4.03 -9.25
C ILE A 166 4.51 5.44 -9.49
N ASN A 167 5.43 5.61 -10.44
CA ASN A 167 5.97 6.92 -10.78
C ASN A 167 4.89 7.88 -11.25
N LEU A 168 3.93 7.38 -12.02
CA LEU A 168 2.79 8.16 -12.48
C LEU A 168 1.85 8.56 -11.33
N LEU A 169 1.58 7.65 -10.40
CA LEU A 169 0.72 7.90 -9.26
C LEU A 169 1.34 8.88 -8.28
N PHE A 170 2.67 8.95 -8.14
CA PHE A 170 3.36 9.78 -7.15
C PHE A 170 4.17 10.96 -7.74
N ASP A 171 4.05 11.19 -9.05
CA ASP A 171 4.74 12.24 -9.83
C ASP A 171 6.24 12.39 -9.54
N ASN A 172 6.93 11.27 -9.31
CA ASN A 172 8.35 11.21 -8.89
C ASN A 172 8.69 11.94 -7.57
N GLU A 173 7.72 12.49 -6.84
CA GLU A 173 7.97 13.23 -5.59
C GLU A 173 8.29 12.31 -4.41
N THR A 174 7.85 11.05 -4.48
CA THR A 174 8.05 10.05 -3.44
C THR A 174 8.31 8.69 -4.06
N SER A 175 9.52 8.17 -3.87
CA SER A 175 9.76 6.76 -4.07
C SER A 175 8.92 5.98 -3.06
N LEU A 176 7.98 5.17 -3.56
CA LEU A 176 7.17 4.32 -2.70
C LEU A 176 8.09 3.31 -2.01
N HIS A 177 8.24 3.44 -0.70
CA HIS A 177 9.08 2.57 0.11
C HIS A 177 8.24 1.75 1.08
N PHE A 178 8.48 0.44 1.09
CA PHE A 178 7.92 -0.46 2.10
C PHE A 178 9.00 -0.76 3.13
N HIS A 179 8.64 -0.66 4.41
CA HIS A 179 9.54 -1.03 5.50
C HIS A 179 9.43 -2.54 5.74
N ILE A 180 10.33 -3.30 5.11
CA ILE A 180 10.34 -4.76 5.16
C ILE A 180 11.67 -5.24 5.78
N GLN A 181 11.63 -6.16 6.74
CA GLN A 181 12.84 -6.72 7.34
C GLN A 181 13.44 -7.82 6.46
N THR A 182 12.62 -8.76 6.00
CA THR A 182 13.03 -9.91 5.18
C THR A 182 12.19 -9.98 3.90
N ILE A 183 12.84 -10.12 2.74
CA ILE A 183 12.17 -10.27 1.45
C ILE A 183 12.47 -11.66 0.88
N PHE A 184 11.41 -12.39 0.56
CA PHE A 184 11.43 -13.63 -0.21
C PHE A 184 10.96 -13.31 -1.63
N ILE A 185 11.83 -13.56 -2.61
CA ILE A 185 11.53 -13.43 -4.03
C ILE A 185 11.37 -14.83 -4.57
N GLY A 186 10.19 -15.17 -5.09
CA GLY A 186 9.94 -16.46 -5.74
C GLY A 186 10.93 -16.67 -6.88
N ASN A 187 11.66 -17.79 -6.87
CA ASN A 187 12.74 -18.05 -7.82
C ASN A 187 12.62 -19.50 -8.32
N ASP A 188 11.60 -19.79 -9.14
CA ASP A 188 11.32 -21.14 -9.64
C ASP A 188 12.13 -21.53 -10.89
N ASN A 189 13.40 -21.11 -10.95
CA ASN A 189 14.34 -21.63 -11.96
C ASN A 189 14.89 -23.02 -11.61
N ALA A 190 14.41 -23.68 -10.56
CA ALA A 190 14.97 -24.95 -10.07
C ALA A 190 14.22 -26.23 -10.49
N THR A 191 13.07 -26.16 -11.17
CA THR A 191 12.24 -27.36 -11.46
C THR A 191 11.78 -27.53 -12.91
N ARG A 192 12.32 -26.77 -13.87
CA ARG A 192 12.01 -26.97 -15.31
C ARG A 192 13.20 -27.45 -16.14
N CYS A 193 13.98 -28.37 -15.59
CA CYS A 193 14.92 -29.22 -16.33
C CYS A 193 14.80 -30.66 -15.82
N SER A 194 13.71 -31.35 -16.21
CA SER A 194 13.60 -32.81 -16.17
C SER A 194 12.66 -33.27 -17.26
#